data_AF-A0A2J0LL18-F1
#
_entry.id   AF-A0A2J0LL18-F1
#
_cell.length_a   1.000
_cell.length_b   1.000
_cell.length_c   1.000
_cell.angle_alpha   90.00
_cell.angle_beta   90.00
_cell.angle_gamma   90.00
#
_symmetry.space_group_name_H-M   'P 1'
#
loop_
_entity.id
_entity.type
_entity.pdbx_description
1 polymer ?
#
loop_
_entity_poly.entity_id
_entity_poly.type
_entity_poly.pdbx_seq_one_letter_code
_entity_poly.pdbx_strand_id
1 'polypeptide(L)'
;KALEDIVKEAVVTFRAQAASKFINLKTSLPKGLPDVYIDHDRIAQVFVNLIANAMKFTPDKGRIIVSAQLLKKNRLADNAVLDFVEVSVEDTGPGISAEDIDKLFVKFQRIPQKLDAAKVKGTGLGLAITKEIVEAHSGRIWIESEQGSGAKFFFTLPVYDEEFFFVEYLDKQIVKASDTKGNVCLLAFDLASIMGFKQRFTPAQFEAVVEQLYKTAKENIRRPTDLVVRQKSKNRILIAADADKAGAAVLIERIVKDLSKKKIKDKDDRQISVAIRAVPLFFPNDGSIAVDLLKKLDMPLGG
;
A
#
# COMPACT_ATOMS: atom_id res chain seq x y z
N LYS A 1 1.06 0.95 -10.77
CA LYS A 1 1.04 0.00 -11.91
C LYS A 1 0.61 -1.41 -11.50
N ALA A 2 1.00 -1.93 -10.33
CA ALA A 2 0.67 -3.30 -9.92
C ALA A 2 -0.83 -3.66 -10.01
N LEU A 3 -1.76 -2.78 -9.60
CA LEU A 3 -3.19 -3.13 -9.59
C LEU A 3 -3.79 -3.34 -10.98
N GLU A 4 -3.45 -2.48 -11.95
CA GLU A 4 -3.97 -2.60 -13.32
C GLU A 4 -3.50 -3.90 -13.98
N ASP A 5 -2.25 -4.29 -13.72
CA ASP A 5 -1.66 -5.51 -14.24
C ASP A 5 -2.33 -6.75 -13.63
N ILE A 6 -2.55 -6.79 -12.31
CA ILE A 6 -3.30 -7.86 -11.64
C ILE A 6 -4.71 -8.02 -12.23
N VAL A 7 -5.43 -6.91 -12.43
CA VAL A 7 -6.80 -6.95 -13.01
C VAL A 7 -6.76 -7.56 -14.41
N LYS A 8 -5.79 -7.16 -15.24
CA LYS A 8 -5.64 -7.70 -16.61
C LYS A 8 -5.32 -9.19 -16.60
N GLU A 9 -4.41 -9.63 -15.75
CA GLU A 9 -4.04 -11.05 -15.60
C GLU A 9 -5.23 -11.90 -15.16
N ALA A 10 -5.97 -11.42 -14.16
CA ALA A 10 -7.18 -12.10 -13.69
C ALA A 10 -8.23 -12.19 -14.81
N VAL A 11 -8.49 -11.10 -15.55
CA VAL A 11 -9.45 -11.11 -16.66
C VAL A 11 -9.01 -12.05 -17.79
N VAL A 12 -7.72 -12.06 -18.13
CA VAL A 12 -7.16 -12.97 -19.15
C VAL A 12 -7.42 -14.43 -18.79
N THR A 13 -7.28 -14.78 -17.51
CA THR A 13 -7.52 -16.14 -17.00
C THR A 13 -8.93 -16.65 -17.31
N PHE A 14 -9.94 -15.77 -17.31
CA PHE A 14 -11.35 -16.14 -17.55
C PHE A 14 -11.86 -15.89 -18.98
N ARG A 15 -11.03 -15.35 -19.89
CA ARG A 15 -11.47 -15.00 -21.26
C ARG A 15 -12.07 -16.18 -22.02
N ALA A 16 -11.44 -17.35 -21.97
CA ALA A 16 -11.91 -18.52 -22.70
C ALA A 16 -13.29 -19.00 -22.17
N GLN A 17 -13.46 -19.01 -20.85
CA GLN A 17 -14.72 -19.40 -20.21
C GLN A 17 -15.83 -18.37 -20.46
N ALA A 18 -15.49 -17.08 -20.47
CA ALA A 18 -16.42 -16.01 -20.83
C ALA A 18 -16.89 -16.17 -22.29
N ALA A 19 -15.96 -16.42 -23.21
CA ALA A 19 -16.26 -16.64 -24.63
C ALA A 19 -17.17 -17.86 -24.84
N SER A 20 -16.93 -18.99 -24.17
CA SER A 20 -17.76 -20.19 -24.30
C SER A 20 -19.20 -19.98 -23.83
N LYS A 21 -19.42 -19.08 -22.87
CA LYS A 21 -20.75 -18.70 -22.37
C LYS A 21 -21.33 -17.45 -23.04
N PHE A 22 -20.63 -16.88 -24.02
CA PHE A 22 -20.96 -15.57 -24.61
C PHE A 22 -21.09 -14.44 -23.57
N ILE A 23 -20.44 -14.56 -22.41
CA ILE A 23 -20.45 -13.53 -21.37
C ILE A 23 -19.54 -12.38 -21.80
N ASN A 24 -20.07 -11.16 -21.75
CA ASN A 24 -19.32 -9.94 -21.99
C ASN A 24 -18.50 -9.56 -20.74
N LEU A 25 -17.26 -10.06 -20.66
CA LEU A 25 -16.29 -9.75 -19.61
C LEU A 25 -15.43 -8.54 -20.01
N LYS A 26 -15.55 -7.43 -19.26
CA LYS A 26 -14.83 -6.17 -19.54
C LYS A 26 -14.21 -5.55 -18.29
N THR A 27 -13.21 -4.70 -18.52
CA THR A 27 -12.60 -3.84 -17.50
C THR A 27 -12.96 -2.38 -17.75
N SER A 28 -13.28 -1.63 -16.70
CA SER A 28 -13.47 -0.18 -16.71
C SER A 28 -12.54 0.45 -15.67
N LEU A 29 -11.27 0.63 -16.06
CA LEU A 29 -10.24 1.19 -15.19
C LEU A 29 -9.87 2.61 -15.68
N PRO A 30 -9.95 3.65 -14.84
CA PRO A 30 -9.51 4.98 -15.21
C PRO A 30 -7.99 5.01 -15.40
N LYS A 31 -7.53 5.86 -16.31
CA LYS A 31 -6.10 6.11 -16.48
C LYS A 31 -5.55 6.82 -15.24
N GLY A 32 -4.36 6.43 -14.81
CA GLY A 32 -3.66 7.11 -13.70
C GLY A 32 -4.18 6.77 -12.32
N LEU A 33 -4.71 5.55 -12.12
CA LEU A 33 -4.91 5.03 -10.76
C LEU A 33 -3.59 5.10 -9.98
N PRO A 34 -3.61 5.57 -8.72
CA PRO A 34 -2.42 5.60 -7.90
C PRO A 34 -1.94 4.19 -7.58
N ASP A 35 -0.68 4.08 -7.17
CA ASP A 35 -0.17 2.84 -6.59
C ASP A 35 -0.92 2.51 -5.30
N VAL A 36 -1.04 1.22 -5.00
CA VAL A 36 -1.68 0.70 -3.79
C VAL A 36 -0.70 -0.20 -3.05
N TYR A 37 -0.80 -0.25 -1.72
CA TYR A 37 0.05 -1.11 -0.92
C TYR A 37 -0.54 -2.50 -0.80
N ILE A 38 0.01 -3.43 -1.58
CA ILE A 38 -0.55 -4.76 -1.74
C ILE A 38 0.53 -5.85 -1.81
N ASP A 39 0.21 -7.02 -1.29
CA ASP A 39 0.77 -8.28 -1.73
C ASP A 39 0.10 -8.66 -3.06
N HIS A 40 0.92 -8.70 -4.11
CA HIS A 40 0.47 -8.94 -5.48
C HIS A 40 -0.30 -10.27 -5.62
N ASP A 41 0.24 -11.36 -5.08
CA ASP A 41 -0.31 -12.70 -5.28
C ASP A 41 -1.60 -12.90 -4.48
N ARG A 42 -1.65 -12.32 -3.27
CA ARG A 42 -2.86 -12.36 -2.43
C ARG A 42 -3.99 -11.54 -3.06
N ILE A 43 -3.71 -10.36 -3.59
CA ILE A 43 -4.74 -9.58 -4.28
C ILE A 43 -5.13 -10.22 -5.61
N ALA A 44 -4.23 -10.85 -6.35
CA ALA A 44 -4.59 -11.66 -7.51
C ALA A 44 -5.58 -12.78 -7.14
N GLN A 45 -5.38 -13.43 -5.99
CA GLN A 45 -6.31 -14.43 -5.46
C GLN A 45 -7.72 -13.86 -5.19
N VAL A 46 -7.80 -12.62 -4.68
CA VAL A 46 -9.08 -11.90 -4.50
C VAL A 46 -9.81 -11.75 -5.83
N PHE A 47 -9.13 -11.24 -6.87
CA PHE A 47 -9.72 -11.07 -8.19
C PHE A 47 -10.17 -12.39 -8.81
N VAL A 48 -9.32 -13.41 -8.76
CA VAL A 48 -9.65 -14.74 -9.29
C VAL A 48 -10.90 -15.30 -8.63
N ASN A 49 -11.02 -15.18 -7.30
CA ASN A 49 -12.18 -15.68 -6.58
C ASN A 49 -13.46 -14.90 -6.91
N LEU A 50 -13.41 -13.57 -6.96
CA LEU A 50 -14.58 -12.74 -7.28
C LEU A 50 -15.04 -12.95 -8.73
N ILE A 51 -14.12 -12.98 -9.69
CA ILE A 51 -14.44 -13.23 -11.10
C ILE A 51 -14.93 -14.67 -11.31
N ALA A 52 -14.33 -15.66 -10.63
CA ALA A 52 -14.83 -17.04 -10.69
C ALA A 52 -16.27 -17.15 -10.18
N ASN A 53 -16.61 -16.44 -9.10
CA ASN A 53 -17.98 -16.40 -8.59
C ASN A 53 -18.93 -15.77 -9.61
N ALA A 54 -18.58 -14.62 -10.19
CA ALA A 54 -19.36 -14.00 -11.25
C ALA A 54 -19.54 -14.96 -12.46
N MET A 55 -18.46 -15.53 -12.98
CA MET A 55 -18.47 -16.50 -14.09
C MET A 55 -19.32 -17.74 -13.84
N LYS A 56 -19.43 -18.16 -12.57
CA LYS A 56 -20.19 -19.31 -12.14
C LYS A 56 -21.69 -19.03 -12.12
N PHE A 57 -22.12 -17.84 -11.71
CA PHE A 57 -23.52 -17.51 -11.49
C PHE A 57 -24.15 -16.68 -12.61
N THR A 58 -23.37 -15.96 -13.39
CA THR A 58 -23.88 -15.23 -14.56
C THR A 58 -24.34 -16.22 -15.65
N PRO A 59 -25.59 -16.11 -16.13
CA PRO A 59 -26.08 -16.89 -17.26
C PRO A 59 -25.32 -16.60 -18.56
N ASP A 60 -25.51 -17.49 -19.54
CA ASP A 60 -24.98 -17.28 -20.89
C ASP A 60 -25.49 -15.96 -21.47
N LYS A 61 -24.64 -15.28 -22.26
CA LYS A 61 -24.89 -13.94 -22.82
C LYS A 61 -25.01 -12.81 -21.78
N GLY A 62 -24.73 -13.08 -20.51
CA GLY A 62 -24.67 -12.07 -19.46
C GLY A 62 -23.44 -11.15 -19.56
N ARG A 63 -23.22 -10.35 -18.52
CA ARG A 63 -22.14 -9.36 -18.47
C ARG A 63 -21.42 -9.41 -17.12
N ILE A 64 -20.10 -9.24 -17.16
CA ILE A 64 -19.25 -9.05 -15.99
C ILE A 64 -18.35 -7.84 -16.22
N ILE A 65 -18.30 -6.91 -15.26
CA ILE A 65 -17.47 -5.70 -15.32
C ILE A 65 -16.57 -5.64 -14.09
N VAL A 66 -15.26 -5.49 -14.31
CA VAL A 66 -14.30 -5.14 -13.25
C VAL A 66 -13.98 -3.65 -13.37
N SER A 67 -14.24 -2.86 -12.34
CA SER A 67 -13.97 -1.42 -12.31
C SER A 67 -13.17 -1.00 -11.09
N ALA A 68 -12.53 0.16 -11.18
CA ALA A 68 -11.84 0.76 -10.05
C ALA A 68 -11.97 2.29 -10.04
N GLN A 69 -11.96 2.91 -8.87
CA GLN A 69 -12.01 4.35 -8.70
C GLN A 69 -11.24 4.82 -7.46
N LEU A 70 -10.71 6.04 -7.52
CA LEU A 70 -10.03 6.67 -6.39
C LEU A 70 -11.08 7.29 -5.44
N LEU A 71 -11.08 6.84 -4.19
CA LEU A 71 -11.80 7.44 -3.08
C LEU A 71 -10.83 8.31 -2.27
N LYS A 72 -11.13 9.61 -2.15
CA LYS A 72 -10.29 10.54 -1.40
C LYS A 72 -10.73 10.68 0.05
N LYS A 73 -9.77 10.85 0.96
CA LYS A 73 -9.96 11.24 2.37
C LYS A 73 -10.86 10.31 3.19
N ASN A 74 -10.68 9.01 3.09
CA ASN A 74 -11.36 8.08 3.99
C ASN A 74 -10.60 7.93 5.31
N ARG A 75 -11.33 7.95 6.42
CA ARG A 75 -10.77 7.74 7.76
C ARG A 75 -10.58 6.25 8.02
N LEU A 76 -9.36 5.89 8.41
CA LEU A 76 -9.08 4.64 9.12
C LEU A 76 -9.59 4.71 10.56
N ALA A 77 -9.66 3.56 11.23
CA ALA A 77 -10.17 3.41 12.60
C ALA A 77 -9.38 4.21 13.65
N ASP A 78 -8.17 4.65 13.33
CA ASP A 78 -7.21 5.37 14.17
C ASP A 78 -7.15 6.89 13.87
N ASN A 79 -8.10 7.42 13.10
CA ASN A 79 -8.13 8.81 12.57
C ASN A 79 -7.08 9.13 11.50
N ALA A 80 -6.30 8.16 11.02
CA ALA A 80 -5.49 8.38 9.82
C ALA A 80 -6.41 8.59 8.60
N VAL A 81 -6.12 9.60 7.79
CA VAL A 81 -6.87 9.89 6.57
C VAL A 81 -6.04 9.39 5.40
N LEU A 82 -6.48 8.31 4.77
CA LEU A 82 -5.86 7.78 3.55
C LEU A 82 -6.82 7.86 2.37
N ASP A 83 -6.24 8.02 1.20
CA ASP A 83 -6.94 7.76 -0.04
C ASP A 83 -6.99 6.23 -0.26
N PHE A 84 -8.06 5.76 -0.88
CA PHE A 84 -8.25 4.34 -1.20
C PHE A 84 -8.56 4.18 -2.69
N VAL A 85 -8.19 3.05 -3.25
CA VAL A 85 -8.78 2.58 -4.51
C VAL A 85 -9.90 1.63 -4.17
N GLU A 86 -11.13 1.99 -4.53
CA GLU A 86 -12.26 1.08 -4.53
C GLU A 86 -12.26 0.31 -5.84
N VAL A 87 -12.41 -1.00 -5.73
CA VAL A 87 -12.51 -1.94 -6.85
C VAL A 87 -13.87 -2.62 -6.76
N SER A 88 -14.51 -2.86 -7.90
CA SER A 88 -15.73 -3.65 -7.94
C SER A 88 -15.75 -4.70 -9.05
N VAL A 89 -16.38 -5.84 -8.76
CA VAL A 89 -16.72 -6.88 -9.72
C VAL A 89 -18.25 -6.98 -9.78
N GLU A 90 -18.82 -6.54 -10.89
CA GLU A 90 -20.27 -6.49 -11.13
C GLU A 90 -20.67 -7.56 -12.14
N ASP A 91 -21.75 -8.29 -11.86
CA ASP A 91 -22.26 -9.35 -12.72
C ASP A 91 -23.79 -9.29 -12.87
N THR A 92 -24.32 -9.79 -13.99
CA THR A 92 -25.77 -9.83 -14.28
C THR A 92 -26.40 -11.19 -13.96
N GLY A 93 -25.96 -11.83 -12.89
CA GLY A 93 -26.45 -13.11 -12.42
C GLY A 93 -27.82 -13.03 -11.71
N PRO A 94 -28.23 -14.10 -11.02
CA PRO A 94 -29.54 -14.18 -10.36
C PRO A 94 -29.67 -13.27 -9.12
N GLY A 95 -28.58 -12.59 -8.72
CA GLY A 95 -28.54 -11.79 -7.50
C GLY A 95 -28.64 -12.61 -6.21
N ILE A 96 -28.63 -11.92 -5.08
CA ILE A 96 -28.58 -12.48 -3.73
C ILE A 96 -29.67 -11.80 -2.90
N SER A 97 -30.39 -12.57 -2.08
CA SER A 97 -31.42 -12.03 -1.20
C SER A 97 -30.79 -11.27 -0.03
N ALA A 98 -31.49 -10.28 0.53
CA ALA A 98 -30.98 -9.50 1.66
C ALA A 98 -30.65 -10.38 2.89
N GLU A 99 -31.46 -11.42 3.14
CA GLU A 99 -31.29 -12.39 4.24
C GLU A 99 -30.04 -13.27 4.12
N ASP A 100 -29.46 -13.28 2.92
CA ASP A 100 -28.36 -14.14 2.51
C ASP A 100 -27.03 -13.39 2.44
N ILE A 101 -27.06 -12.06 2.31
CA ILE A 101 -25.87 -11.21 2.20
C ILE A 101 -24.94 -11.37 3.41
N ASP A 102 -25.48 -11.34 4.62
CA ASP A 102 -24.69 -11.44 5.86
C ASP A 102 -23.98 -12.79 6.03
N LYS A 103 -24.44 -13.82 5.31
CA LYS A 103 -23.91 -15.18 5.37
C LYS A 103 -22.77 -15.43 4.38
N LEU A 104 -22.56 -14.53 3.40
CA LEU A 104 -21.63 -14.76 2.29
C LEU A 104 -20.16 -14.87 2.69
N PHE A 105 -19.77 -14.17 3.76
CA PHE A 105 -18.38 -14.12 4.21
C PHE A 105 -18.07 -15.14 5.32
N VAL A 106 -19.04 -15.98 5.69
CA VAL A 106 -18.86 -17.00 6.73
C VAL A 106 -18.23 -18.25 6.13
N LYS A 107 -17.17 -18.76 6.77
CA LYS A 107 -16.46 -19.97 6.32
C LYS A 107 -17.41 -21.17 6.25
N PHE A 108 -17.31 -21.93 5.16
CA PHE A 108 -18.08 -23.15 4.87
C PHE A 108 -19.58 -22.92 4.64
N GLN A 109 -20.06 -21.69 4.69
CA GLN A 109 -21.46 -21.39 4.44
C GLN A 109 -21.72 -21.35 2.93
N ARG A 110 -22.78 -22.04 2.49
CA ARG A 110 -23.28 -22.01 1.12
C ARG A 110 -24.73 -21.62 1.14
N ILE A 111 -25.11 -20.73 0.24
CA ILE A 111 -26.49 -20.30 0.09
C ILE A 111 -27.21 -21.36 -0.75
N PRO A 112 -28.25 -22.03 -0.21
CA PRO A 112 -29.02 -23.01 -0.97
C PRO A 112 -29.68 -22.30 -2.15
N GLN A 113 -29.29 -22.65 -3.38
CA GLN A 113 -29.97 -22.15 -4.58
C GLN A 113 -31.17 -23.04 -4.89
N LYS A 114 -32.28 -22.42 -5.31
CA LYS A 114 -33.45 -23.13 -5.88
C LYS A 114 -33.11 -23.88 -7.18
N LEU A 115 -31.97 -23.57 -7.80
CA LEU A 115 -31.39 -24.27 -8.95
C LEU A 115 -30.37 -25.29 -8.45
N ASP A 116 -30.64 -26.58 -8.67
CA ASP A 116 -29.76 -27.75 -8.48
C ASP A 116 -28.47 -27.49 -7.68
N ALA A 117 -28.56 -27.47 -6.35
CA ALA A 117 -27.42 -27.31 -5.44
C ALA A 117 -26.27 -28.31 -5.72
N ALA A 118 -26.58 -29.44 -6.38
CA ALA A 118 -25.66 -30.47 -6.84
C ALA A 118 -24.77 -30.07 -8.03
N LYS A 119 -25.18 -29.12 -8.89
CA LYS A 119 -24.41 -28.70 -10.07
C LYS A 119 -23.36 -27.62 -9.77
N VAL A 120 -23.51 -26.92 -8.66
CA VAL A 120 -22.73 -25.74 -8.30
C VAL A 120 -21.56 -26.14 -7.39
N LYS A 121 -20.44 -26.62 -7.97
CA LYS A 121 -19.23 -27.03 -7.20
C LYS A 121 -18.57 -25.83 -6.49
N GLY A 122 -18.15 -26.00 -5.23
CA GLY A 122 -17.40 -25.00 -4.45
C GLY A 122 -17.35 -25.33 -2.96
N THR A 123 -16.24 -24.98 -2.29
CA THR A 123 -15.97 -25.30 -0.87
C THR A 123 -16.61 -24.34 0.13
N GLY A 124 -17.18 -23.22 -0.32
CA GLY A 124 -17.69 -22.16 0.56
C GLY A 124 -16.59 -21.38 1.29
N LEU A 125 -15.32 -21.53 0.89
CA LEU A 125 -14.18 -20.83 1.52
C LEU A 125 -13.77 -19.56 0.79
N GLY A 126 -14.08 -19.44 -0.50
CA GLY A 126 -13.54 -18.39 -1.36
C GLY A 126 -13.77 -16.98 -0.79
N LEU A 127 -15.03 -16.60 -0.55
CA LEU A 127 -15.36 -15.25 -0.09
C LEU A 127 -14.83 -14.95 1.32
N ALA A 128 -14.80 -15.94 2.21
CA ALA A 128 -14.20 -15.78 3.54
C ALA A 128 -12.68 -15.49 3.44
N ILE A 129 -11.96 -16.24 2.61
CA ILE A 129 -10.52 -16.00 2.36
C ILE A 129 -10.31 -14.64 1.70
N THR A 130 -11.17 -14.27 0.75
CA THR A 130 -11.12 -12.94 0.11
C THR A 130 -11.26 -11.83 1.14
N LYS A 131 -12.20 -11.96 2.10
CA LYS A 131 -12.36 -10.99 3.18
C LYS A 131 -11.11 -10.89 4.04
N GLU A 132 -10.57 -12.01 4.50
CA GLU A 132 -9.35 -12.03 5.31
C GLU A 132 -8.16 -11.36 4.58
N ILE A 133 -8.01 -11.61 3.28
CA ILE A 133 -6.95 -10.97 2.49
C ILE A 133 -7.16 -9.46 2.41
N VAL A 134 -8.37 -9.00 2.08
CA VAL A 134 -8.67 -7.56 1.96
C VAL A 134 -8.46 -6.85 3.30
N GLU A 135 -8.92 -7.44 4.40
CA GLU A 135 -8.77 -6.87 5.75
C GLU A 135 -7.31 -6.86 6.21
N ALA A 136 -6.51 -7.87 5.86
CA ALA A 136 -5.07 -7.90 6.11
C ALA A 136 -4.29 -6.79 5.36
N HIS A 137 -4.90 -6.21 4.33
CA HIS A 137 -4.39 -5.04 3.61
C HIS A 137 -5.02 -3.72 4.08
N SER A 138 -5.65 -3.71 5.25
CA SER A 138 -6.36 -2.53 5.81
C SER A 138 -7.50 -2.04 4.92
N GLY A 139 -8.03 -2.92 4.07
CA GLY A 139 -9.19 -2.67 3.21
C GLY A 139 -10.50 -3.13 3.85
N ARG A 140 -11.61 -2.88 3.13
CA ARG A 140 -12.93 -3.40 3.44
C ARG A 140 -13.48 -4.09 2.21
N ILE A 141 -14.28 -5.16 2.38
CA ILE A 141 -15.07 -5.80 1.32
C ILE A 141 -16.56 -5.78 1.67
N TRP A 142 -17.41 -5.56 0.67
CA TRP A 142 -18.87 -5.62 0.81
C TRP A 142 -19.52 -5.99 -0.53
N ILE A 143 -20.83 -6.07 -0.54
CA ILE A 143 -21.62 -6.41 -1.72
C ILE A 143 -22.89 -5.55 -1.76
N GLU A 144 -23.30 -5.18 -2.97
CA GLU A 144 -24.65 -4.71 -3.28
C GLU A 144 -25.28 -5.70 -4.25
N SER A 145 -26.47 -6.21 -3.92
CA SER A 145 -27.17 -7.17 -4.77
C SER A 145 -28.66 -7.15 -4.45
N GLU A 146 -29.46 -7.36 -5.49
CA GLU A 146 -30.90 -7.57 -5.40
C GLU A 146 -31.25 -8.81 -6.22
N GLN A 147 -32.20 -9.60 -5.72
CA GLN A 147 -32.63 -10.83 -6.39
C GLN A 147 -33.18 -10.52 -7.79
N GLY A 148 -32.60 -11.17 -8.80
CA GLY A 148 -32.91 -10.96 -10.22
C GLY A 148 -32.11 -9.85 -10.91
N SER A 149 -31.38 -9.02 -10.17
CA SER A 149 -30.68 -7.83 -10.69
C SER A 149 -29.15 -7.98 -10.74
N GLY A 150 -28.63 -9.18 -10.45
CA GLY A 150 -27.18 -9.41 -10.39
C GLY A 150 -26.55 -9.03 -9.05
N ALA A 151 -25.22 -9.03 -9.02
CA ALA A 151 -24.45 -8.74 -7.82
C ALA A 151 -23.24 -7.87 -8.14
N LYS A 152 -22.89 -7.00 -7.19
CA LYS A 152 -21.71 -6.15 -7.27
C LYS A 152 -20.91 -6.25 -5.99
N PHE A 153 -19.78 -6.94 -6.07
CA PHE A 153 -18.82 -7.02 -4.99
C PHE A 153 -17.90 -5.82 -5.05
N PHE A 154 -17.63 -5.21 -3.90
CA PHE A 154 -16.73 -4.08 -3.76
C PHE A 154 -15.65 -4.41 -2.75
N PHE A 155 -14.43 -3.93 -2.99
CA PHE A 155 -13.43 -3.88 -1.95
C PHE A 155 -12.52 -2.66 -2.09
N THR A 156 -11.89 -2.24 -0.99
CA THR A 156 -10.96 -1.12 -0.98
C THR A 156 -9.53 -1.58 -0.73
N LEU A 157 -8.58 -0.84 -1.31
CA LEU A 157 -7.15 -0.98 -1.05
C LEU A 157 -6.58 0.40 -0.73
N PRO A 158 -5.74 0.54 0.32
CA PRO A 158 -5.13 1.83 0.63
C PRO A 158 -4.19 2.25 -0.49
N VAL A 159 -4.28 3.52 -0.87
CA VAL A 159 -3.30 4.13 -1.77
C VAL A 159 -1.92 4.07 -1.09
N TYR A 160 -0.90 3.76 -1.89
CA TYR A 160 0.47 3.73 -1.43
C TYR A 160 0.91 5.12 -0.98
N ASP A 161 1.08 5.27 0.34
CA ASP A 161 1.66 6.44 0.98
C ASP A 161 2.92 6.00 1.74
N GLU A 162 4.07 6.34 1.17
CA GLU A 162 5.39 5.93 1.67
C GLU A 162 5.60 6.35 3.14
N GLU A 163 5.02 7.48 3.59
CA GLU A 163 5.14 7.96 4.95
C GLU A 163 4.23 7.16 5.91
N PHE A 164 2.98 6.90 5.52
CA PHE A 164 2.07 6.07 6.31
C PHE A 164 2.63 4.64 6.52
N PHE A 165 3.08 3.99 5.44
CA PHE A 165 3.62 2.64 5.52
C PHE A 165 4.96 2.56 6.26
N PHE A 166 5.72 3.66 6.29
CA PHE A 166 6.91 3.73 7.13
C PHE A 166 6.57 3.67 8.63
N VAL A 167 5.51 4.36 9.07
CA VAL A 167 5.07 4.32 10.47
C VAL A 167 4.63 2.90 10.85
N GLU A 168 3.77 2.29 10.03
CA GLU A 168 3.32 0.91 10.25
C GLU A 168 4.48 -0.09 10.26
N TYR A 169 5.44 0.08 9.33
CA TYR A 169 6.66 -0.72 9.29
C TYR A 169 7.47 -0.57 10.58
N LEU A 170 7.70 0.67 11.02
CA LEU A 170 8.49 0.98 12.21
C LEU A 170 7.84 0.39 13.46
N ASP A 171 6.51 0.47 13.60
CA ASP A 171 5.78 -0.15 14.71
C ASP A 171 5.97 -1.68 14.72
N LYS A 172 5.87 -2.34 13.57
CA LYS A 172 6.13 -3.80 13.47
C LYS A 172 7.56 -4.16 13.88
N GLN A 173 8.55 -3.36 13.49
CA GLN A 173 9.94 -3.58 13.92
C GLN A 173 10.11 -3.38 15.43
N ILE A 174 9.45 -2.37 16.01
CA ILE A 174 9.48 -2.10 17.44
C ILE A 174 8.87 -3.26 18.25
N VAL A 175 7.70 -3.77 17.85
CA VAL A 175 7.08 -4.93 18.50
C VAL A 175 8.02 -6.14 18.44
N LYS A 176 8.57 -6.45 17.26
CA LYS A 176 9.53 -7.54 17.09
C LYS A 176 10.77 -7.37 17.96
N ALA A 177 11.32 -6.16 18.04
CA ALA A 177 12.49 -5.87 18.88
C ALA A 177 12.16 -5.99 20.37
N SER A 178 10.96 -5.60 20.79
CA SER A 178 10.47 -5.80 22.16
C SER A 178 10.46 -7.29 22.53
N ASP A 179 9.93 -8.14 21.65
CA ASP A 179 9.84 -9.60 21.88
C ASP A 179 11.21 -10.28 21.93
N THR A 180 12.15 -9.78 21.13
CA THR A 180 13.50 -10.37 20.96
C THR A 180 14.59 -9.69 21.78
N LYS A 181 14.26 -8.66 22.56
CA LYS A 181 15.22 -7.76 23.22
C LYS A 181 16.25 -7.15 22.25
N GLY A 182 15.81 -6.87 21.02
CA GLY A 182 16.58 -6.22 19.97
C GLY A 182 16.56 -4.69 20.08
N ASN A 183 17.21 -4.01 19.12
CA ASN A 183 17.23 -2.55 19.01
C ASN A 183 16.63 -2.12 17.67
N VAL A 184 15.91 -1.00 17.66
CA VAL A 184 15.47 -0.34 16.43
C VAL A 184 15.98 1.09 16.46
N CYS A 185 16.63 1.50 15.37
CA CYS A 185 17.11 2.84 15.17
C CYS A 185 16.25 3.54 14.11
N LEU A 186 15.68 4.69 14.48
CA LEU A 186 15.13 5.66 13.54
C LEU A 186 16.18 6.73 13.28
N LEU A 187 16.67 6.82 12.05
CA LEU A 187 17.54 7.91 11.60
C LEU A 187 16.74 8.90 10.77
N ALA A 188 16.93 10.18 11.06
CA ALA A 188 16.45 11.27 10.24
C ALA A 188 17.61 12.06 9.64
N PHE A 189 17.62 12.18 8.31
CA PHE A 189 18.51 13.09 7.60
C PHE A 189 17.71 14.31 7.17
N ASP A 190 17.91 15.42 7.87
CA ASP A 190 17.23 16.67 7.59
C ASP A 190 17.89 17.38 6.41
N LEU A 191 17.10 17.74 5.40
CA LEU A 191 17.54 18.50 4.24
C LEU A 191 17.21 20.00 4.37
N ALA A 192 16.92 20.49 5.58
CA ALA A 192 16.63 21.90 5.88
C ALA A 192 17.67 22.86 5.30
N SER A 193 18.95 22.49 5.25
CA SER A 193 20.00 23.31 4.63
C SER A 193 19.74 23.57 3.14
N ILE A 194 19.13 22.63 2.43
CA ILE A 194 18.72 22.76 1.02
C ILE A 194 17.48 23.65 0.90
N MET A 195 16.58 23.61 1.89
CA MET A 195 15.38 24.48 1.90
C MET A 195 15.77 25.96 1.89
N GLY A 196 16.84 26.35 2.59
CA GLY A 196 17.38 27.70 2.56
C GLY A 196 17.82 28.16 1.17
N PHE A 197 18.11 27.22 0.27
CA PHE A 197 18.48 27.50 -1.12
C PHE A 197 17.35 27.27 -2.12
N LYS A 198 16.13 26.90 -1.69
CA LYS A 198 15.00 26.55 -2.57
C LYS A 198 14.74 27.59 -3.68
N GLN A 199 14.90 28.88 -3.38
CA GLN A 199 14.71 29.98 -4.35
C GLN A 199 15.79 30.03 -5.46
N ARG A 200 16.94 29.39 -5.24
CA ARG A 200 18.04 29.25 -6.21
C ARG A 200 17.82 28.09 -7.17
N PHE A 201 16.78 27.28 -6.98
CA PHE A 201 16.43 26.19 -7.89
C PHE A 201 15.09 26.49 -8.57
N THR A 202 14.93 25.97 -9.80
CA THR A 202 13.58 25.72 -10.31
C THR A 202 12.94 24.56 -9.52
N PRO A 203 11.60 24.46 -9.45
CA PRO A 203 10.94 23.34 -8.78
C PRO A 203 11.42 21.97 -9.27
N ALA A 204 11.62 21.80 -10.58
CA ALA A 204 12.10 20.55 -11.16
C ALA A 204 13.57 20.25 -10.77
N GLN A 205 14.46 21.24 -10.79
CA GLN A 205 15.84 21.06 -10.35
C GLN A 205 15.92 20.71 -8.86
N PHE A 206 15.09 21.35 -8.04
CA PHE A 206 15.04 21.08 -6.61
C PHE A 206 14.62 19.64 -6.33
N GLU A 207 13.55 19.17 -6.98
CA GLU A 207 13.10 17.79 -6.86
C GLU A 207 14.17 16.80 -7.34
N ALA A 208 14.88 17.11 -8.43
CA ALA A 208 15.98 16.27 -8.91
C ALA A 208 17.14 16.17 -7.90
N VAL A 209 17.47 17.26 -7.20
CA VAL A 209 18.49 17.27 -6.14
C VAL A 209 18.04 16.41 -4.96
N VAL A 210 16.80 16.58 -4.48
CA VAL A 210 16.30 15.79 -3.36
C VAL A 210 16.23 14.30 -3.72
N GLU A 211 15.79 13.99 -4.93
CA GLU A 211 15.74 12.61 -5.44
C GLU A 211 17.14 11.98 -5.52
N GLN A 212 18.15 12.74 -5.96
CA GLN A 212 19.54 12.29 -5.98
C GLN A 212 20.06 11.95 -4.58
N LEU A 213 19.74 12.78 -3.58
CA LEU A 213 20.14 12.54 -2.20
C LEU A 213 19.40 11.33 -1.60
N TYR A 214 18.10 11.20 -1.85
CA TYR A 214 17.33 10.02 -1.45
C TYR A 214 17.93 8.73 -2.03
N LYS A 215 18.22 8.69 -3.34
CA LYS A 215 18.87 7.54 -3.99
C LYS A 215 20.21 7.20 -3.35
N THR A 216 21.02 8.21 -3.05
CA THR A 216 22.33 8.03 -2.42
C THR A 216 22.22 7.44 -1.02
N ALA A 217 21.24 7.88 -0.22
CA ALA A 217 20.97 7.28 1.08
C ALA A 217 20.50 5.82 0.95
N LYS A 218 19.62 5.55 -0.02
CA LYS A 218 19.10 4.21 -0.31
C LYS A 218 20.18 3.23 -0.78
N GLU A 219 21.08 3.65 -1.65
CA GLU A 219 22.25 2.86 -2.12
C GLU A 219 23.21 2.49 -0.98
N ASN A 220 23.19 3.27 0.10
CA ASN A 220 24.02 3.01 1.27
C ASN A 220 23.40 2.02 2.27
N ILE A 221 22.17 1.59 2.03
CA ILE A 221 21.55 0.51 2.79
C ILE A 221 22.03 -0.84 2.28
N ARG A 222 22.42 -1.71 3.23
CA ARG A 222 22.97 -3.03 2.91
C ARG A 222 22.07 -4.17 3.35
N ARG A 223 21.17 -3.95 4.30
CA ARG A 223 20.26 -4.98 4.79
C ARG A 223 18.91 -4.84 4.10
N PRO A 224 18.32 -5.92 3.58
CA PRO A 224 16.98 -5.89 3.01
C PRO A 224 15.89 -5.43 3.99
N THR A 225 16.14 -5.56 5.29
CA THR A 225 15.24 -5.16 6.38
C THR A 225 15.41 -3.71 6.82
N ASP A 226 16.34 -2.95 6.26
CA ASP A 226 16.42 -1.52 6.57
C ASP A 226 15.57 -0.78 5.55
N LEU A 227 14.62 0.03 6.01
CA LEU A 227 13.69 0.76 5.15
C LEU A 227 14.08 2.23 5.08
N VAL A 228 14.14 2.79 3.87
CA VAL A 228 14.41 4.21 3.62
C VAL A 228 13.23 4.83 2.91
N VAL A 229 12.73 5.93 3.46
CA VAL A 229 11.60 6.66 2.89
C VAL A 229 11.87 8.16 2.85
N ARG A 230 11.21 8.84 1.91
CA ARG A 230 11.23 10.30 1.85
C ARG A 230 9.98 10.88 2.52
N GLN A 231 10.17 11.57 3.64
CA GLN A 231 9.12 12.38 4.26
C GLN A 231 9.02 13.72 3.51
N LYS A 232 8.15 13.77 2.49
CA LYS A 232 8.01 14.94 1.61
C LYS A 232 7.53 16.19 2.35
N SER A 233 6.61 16.01 3.30
CA SER A 233 6.02 17.09 4.11
C SER A 233 7.08 17.92 4.86
N LYS A 234 8.18 17.28 5.29
CA LYS A 234 9.27 17.91 6.05
C LYS A 234 10.60 17.96 5.31
N ASN A 235 10.65 17.48 4.06
CA ASN A 235 11.86 17.32 3.26
C ASN A 235 12.99 16.60 4.03
N ARG A 236 12.65 15.44 4.56
CA ARG A 236 13.56 14.61 5.35
C ARG A 236 13.65 13.22 4.74
N ILE A 237 14.81 12.58 4.87
CA ILE A 237 14.96 11.15 4.58
C ILE A 237 14.91 10.42 5.92
N LEU A 238 13.99 9.47 6.06
CA LEU A 238 13.87 8.64 7.25
C LEU A 238 14.42 7.25 6.94
N ILE A 239 15.11 6.67 7.92
CA ILE A 239 15.64 5.31 7.84
C ILE A 239 15.25 4.56 9.11
N ALA A 240 14.55 3.45 8.96
CA ALA A 240 14.34 2.48 10.02
C ALA A 240 15.35 1.35 9.84
N ALA A 241 16.21 1.12 10.83
CA ALA A 241 17.27 0.13 10.77
C ALA A 241 17.33 -0.70 12.07
N ASP A 242 17.65 -1.98 11.93
CA ASP A 242 18.00 -2.85 13.06
C ASP A 242 19.45 -2.55 13.47
N ALA A 243 19.63 -1.59 14.37
CA ALA A 243 20.96 -1.13 14.78
C ALA A 243 20.95 -0.65 16.23
N ASP A 244 22.03 -0.97 16.95
CA ASP A 244 22.38 -0.31 18.20
C ASP A 244 23.09 1.04 17.93
N LYS A 245 23.54 1.71 19.00
CA LYS A 245 24.23 3.01 18.89
C LYS A 245 25.49 2.95 18.03
N ALA A 246 26.28 1.88 18.13
CA ALA A 246 27.53 1.75 17.38
C ALA A 246 27.26 1.49 15.90
N GLY A 247 26.33 0.58 15.59
CA GLY A 247 25.89 0.30 14.23
C GLY A 247 25.26 1.51 13.55
N ALA A 248 24.44 2.28 14.28
CA ALA A 248 23.86 3.52 13.80
C ALA A 248 24.94 4.57 13.47
N ALA A 249 25.97 4.72 14.32
CA ALA A 249 27.07 5.65 14.06
C ALA A 249 27.81 5.32 12.76
N VAL A 250 28.14 4.04 12.53
CA VAL A 250 28.77 3.58 11.28
C VAL A 250 27.87 3.82 10.06
N LEU A 251 26.56 3.57 10.20
CA LEU A 251 25.58 3.81 9.14
C LEU A 251 25.51 5.31 8.79
N ILE A 252 25.43 6.17 9.80
CA ILE A 252 25.41 7.63 9.65
C ILE A 252 26.69 8.11 8.95
N GLU A 253 27.87 7.74 9.46
CA GLU A 253 29.15 8.17 8.90
C GLU A 253 29.25 7.82 7.41
N ARG A 254 28.88 6.58 7.07
CA ARG A 254 28.87 6.12 5.68
C ARG A 254 27.95 6.96 4.79
N ILE A 255 26.69 7.15 5.22
CA ILE A 255 25.69 7.90 4.44
C ILE A 255 26.11 9.36 4.30
N VAL A 256 26.49 10.02 5.39
CA VAL A 256 26.94 11.42 5.37
C VAL A 256 28.14 11.59 4.44
N LYS A 257 29.13 10.70 4.52
CA LYS A 257 30.32 10.73 3.65
C LYS A 257 29.95 10.70 2.17
N ASP A 258 29.01 9.86 1.76
CA ASP A 258 28.64 9.74 0.35
C ASP A 258 27.70 10.85 -0.12
N LEU A 259 26.81 11.34 0.74
CA LEU A 259 25.99 12.49 0.43
C LEU A 259 26.84 13.77 0.32
N SER A 260 27.81 14.00 1.19
CA SER A 260 28.70 15.17 1.15
C SER A 260 29.60 15.21 -0.09
N LYS A 261 29.85 14.08 -0.76
CA LYS A 261 30.57 14.04 -2.05
C LYS A 261 29.71 14.54 -3.22
N LYS A 262 28.39 14.60 -3.08
CA LYS A 262 27.51 15.00 -4.18
C LYS A 262 27.67 16.49 -4.45
N LYS A 263 28.14 16.80 -5.65
CA LYS A 263 28.22 18.18 -6.15
C LYS A 263 26.83 18.61 -6.59
N ILE A 264 26.18 19.43 -5.78
CA ILE A 264 24.90 20.03 -6.10
C ILE A 264 25.16 21.42 -6.67
N LYS A 265 24.50 21.74 -7.78
CA LYS A 265 24.57 23.05 -8.42
C LYS A 265 23.19 23.69 -8.50
N ASP A 266 23.13 25.00 -8.34
CA ASP A 266 21.88 25.76 -8.48
C ASP A 266 21.54 26.09 -9.94
N LYS A 267 20.47 26.86 -10.16
CA LYS A 267 20.03 27.27 -11.51
C LYS A 267 21.06 28.13 -12.26
N ASP A 268 22.03 28.70 -11.56
CA ASP A 268 23.08 29.56 -12.09
C ASP A 268 24.45 28.83 -12.13
N ASP A 269 24.44 27.49 -12.07
CA ASP A 269 25.62 26.60 -12.06
C ASP A 269 26.57 26.77 -10.86
N ARG A 270 26.12 27.45 -9.79
CA ARG A 270 26.92 27.67 -8.58
C ARG A 270 26.86 26.45 -7.68
N GLN A 271 28.02 25.98 -7.22
CA GLN A 271 28.09 24.85 -6.30
C GLN A 271 27.50 25.21 -4.93
N ILE A 272 26.65 24.32 -4.40
CA ILE A 272 26.06 24.43 -3.07
C ILE A 272 26.60 23.29 -2.20
N SER A 273 27.07 23.65 -1.01
CA SER A 273 27.35 22.68 0.04
C SER A 273 26.07 22.40 0.82
N VAL A 274 25.73 21.12 0.98
CA VAL A 274 24.58 20.67 1.76
C VAL A 274 25.08 20.21 3.11
N ALA A 275 24.71 20.93 4.16
CA ALA A 275 24.91 20.47 5.53
C ALA A 275 23.84 19.42 5.85
N ILE A 276 24.26 18.22 6.21
CA ILE A 276 23.38 17.09 6.45
C ILE A 276 23.41 16.81 7.94
N ARG A 277 22.26 16.97 8.59
CA ARG A 277 22.10 16.64 9.99
C ARG A 277 21.45 15.28 10.11
N ALA A 278 22.14 14.34 10.76
CA ALA A 278 21.58 13.05 11.14
C ALA A 278 21.10 13.11 12.60
N VAL A 279 19.88 12.68 12.86
CA VAL A 279 19.32 12.54 14.21
C VAL A 279 18.96 11.07 14.44
N PRO A 280 19.74 10.33 15.25
CA PRO A 280 19.40 8.97 15.63
C PRO A 280 18.50 8.94 16.87
N LEU A 281 17.43 8.16 16.81
CA LEU A 281 16.58 7.81 17.94
C LEU A 281 16.49 6.28 18.03
N PHE A 282 16.38 5.76 19.26
CA PHE A 282 16.48 4.33 19.53
C PHE A 282 15.30 3.82 20.35
N PHE A 283 14.62 2.78 19.88
CA PHE A 283 13.80 1.96 20.77
C PHE A 283 14.71 1.13 21.70
N PRO A 284 14.40 0.98 22.99
CA PRO A 284 13.25 1.58 23.72
C PRO A 284 13.55 2.94 24.36
N ASN A 285 14.80 3.42 24.32
CA ASN A 285 15.26 4.59 25.08
C ASN A 285 14.54 5.90 24.70
N ASP A 286 14.23 6.05 23.41
CA ASP A 286 13.65 7.26 22.86
C ASP A 286 12.13 7.18 22.65
N GLY A 287 11.53 6.01 22.75
CA GLY A 287 10.09 5.82 22.58
C GLY A 287 9.75 4.34 22.53
N SER A 288 8.48 4.02 22.80
CA SER A 288 7.96 2.64 22.80
C SER A 288 7.11 2.30 21.57
N ILE A 289 6.76 3.29 20.76
CA ILE A 289 6.03 3.16 19.48
C ILE A 289 6.59 4.13 18.43
N ALA A 290 6.31 3.91 17.15
CA ALA A 290 6.81 4.71 16.03
C ALA A 290 6.46 6.19 16.17
N VAL A 291 5.24 6.48 16.60
CA VAL A 291 4.74 7.86 16.79
C VAL A 291 5.56 8.64 17.82
N ASP A 292 6.05 8.00 18.88
CA ASP A 292 6.87 8.66 19.90
C ASP A 292 8.23 9.07 19.35
N LEU A 293 8.89 8.16 18.62
CA LEU A 293 10.16 8.44 17.96
C LEU A 293 10.00 9.58 16.94
N LEU A 294 8.96 9.53 16.11
CA LEU A 294 8.70 10.57 15.10
C LEU A 294 8.43 11.94 15.75
N LYS A 295 7.65 12.00 16.83
CA LYS A 295 7.41 13.25 17.59
C LYS A 295 8.69 13.84 18.14
N LYS A 296 9.62 13.02 18.64
CA LYS A 296 10.91 13.50 19.15
C LYS A 296 11.79 14.14 18.07
N LEU A 297 11.69 13.70 16.82
CA LEU A 297 12.42 14.33 15.70
C LEU A 297 11.98 15.78 15.42
N ASP A 298 10.81 16.18 15.92
CA ASP A 298 10.26 17.53 15.73
C ASP A 298 10.49 18.44 16.94
N MET A 299 10.95 17.89 18.07
CA MET A 299 11.28 18.68 19.23
C MET A 299 12.56 19.49 18.96
N PRO A 300 12.63 20.76 19.41
CA PRO A 300 13.88 21.49 19.38
C PRO A 300 14.91 20.69 20.18
N LEU A 301 16.02 20.34 19.53
CA LEU A 301 17.12 19.66 20.19
C LEU A 301 17.60 20.57 21.31
N GLY A 302 17.52 20.09 22.56
CA GLY A 302 17.96 20.83 23.74
C GLY A 302 19.36 21.38 23.51
N GLY A 303 19.53 22.67 23.83
CA GLY A 303 20.78 23.42 23.67
C GLY A 303 21.90 22.92 24.57
#